data_AF-A0A6J4URI5-F1
#
_entry.id   AF-A0A6J4URI5-F1
#
_cell.length_a   1.000
_cell.length_b   1.000
_cell.length_c   1.000
_cell.angle_alpha   90.00
_cell.angle_beta   90.00
_cell.angle_gamma   90.00
#
_symmetry.space_group_name_H-M   'P 1'
#
loop_
_entity.id
_entity.type
_entity.pdbx_description
1 polymer ?
#
loop_
_entity_poly.entity_id
_entity_poly.type
_entity_poly.pdbx_seq_one_letter_code
_entity_poly.pdbx_strand_id
1 'polypeptide(L)'
;MPIPHCYDACYDAVLEGYHLLLEDVSASHRNAHDVEPDPAYAEAFGRAVCRLRAFRWGAVRWREIGAVAPTAAAIDRYAVTSAAGFQRLLEATQGDLHPGQTKTLRRVFARYPAAIQSRAADLQGQAVVHGDSNLGNLLLPRRWSGLLYLIDRQPFERSLTVWLGASDLAYLMVTPWPTEA
;
A
#
# COMPACT_ATOMS: atom_id res chain seq x y z
N MET A 1 3.44 -11.56 -8.93
CA MET A 1 2.73 -11.94 -7.68
C MET A 1 1.36 -12.43 -8.13
N PRO A 2 0.91 -13.61 -7.69
CA PRO A 2 -0.38 -14.15 -8.12
C PRO A 2 -1.51 -13.25 -7.64
N ILE A 3 -2.60 -13.27 -8.40
CA ILE A 3 -3.92 -12.78 -7.99
C ILE A 3 -4.82 -14.01 -7.85
N PRO A 4 -5.72 -14.07 -6.86
CA PRO A 4 -6.69 -15.16 -6.75
C PRO A 4 -7.48 -15.28 -8.05
N HIS A 5 -7.79 -16.50 -8.48
CA HIS A 5 -8.66 -16.67 -9.64
C HIS A 5 -10.04 -16.03 -9.36
N CYS A 6 -10.56 -15.28 -10.33
CA CYS A 6 -11.89 -14.70 -10.25
C CYS A 6 -12.86 -15.58 -11.04
N TYR A 7 -13.76 -16.28 -10.33
CA TYR A 7 -14.76 -17.14 -10.93
C TYR A 7 -15.95 -16.35 -11.48
N ASP A 8 -16.32 -15.26 -10.81
CA ASP A 8 -17.42 -14.40 -11.22
C ASP A 8 -17.22 -12.97 -10.70
N ALA A 9 -17.69 -12.01 -11.49
CA ALA A 9 -17.68 -10.59 -11.14
C ALA A 9 -18.85 -9.91 -11.83
N CYS A 10 -19.74 -9.30 -11.05
CA CYS A 10 -20.90 -8.60 -11.58
C CYS A 10 -21.10 -7.26 -10.88
N TYR A 11 -21.49 -6.25 -11.65
CA TYR A 11 -22.03 -4.99 -11.14
C TYR A 11 -23.52 -4.94 -11.47
N ASP A 12 -24.34 -4.75 -10.44
CA ASP A 12 -25.78 -4.55 -10.57
C ASP A 12 -26.08 -3.05 -10.48
N ALA A 13 -26.52 -2.48 -11.61
CA ALA A 13 -26.84 -1.06 -11.71
C ALA A 13 -28.14 -0.68 -10.97
N VAL A 14 -29.05 -1.63 -10.73
CA VAL A 14 -30.29 -1.39 -9.98
C VAL A 14 -30.01 -1.35 -8.48
N LEU A 15 -29.12 -2.23 -8.01
CA LEU A 15 -28.72 -2.29 -6.61
C LEU A 15 -27.55 -1.34 -6.28
N GLU A 16 -26.96 -0.67 -7.28
CA GLU A 16 -25.74 0.15 -7.16
C GLU A 16 -24.61 -0.58 -6.43
N GLY A 17 -24.47 -1.88 -6.71
CA GLY A 17 -23.57 -2.78 -5.99
C GLY A 17 -22.79 -3.69 -6.92
N TYR A 18 -21.77 -4.33 -6.38
CA TYR A 18 -21.03 -5.37 -7.10
C TYR A 18 -20.69 -6.53 -6.19
N HIS A 19 -20.43 -7.67 -6.80
CA HIS A 19 -19.82 -8.82 -6.13
C HIS A 19 -18.61 -9.32 -6.90
N LEU A 20 -17.71 -9.97 -6.17
CA LEU A 20 -16.59 -10.72 -6.70
C LEU A 20 -16.60 -12.11 -6.05
N LEU A 21 -16.53 -13.16 -6.86
CA LEU A 21 -16.33 -14.53 -6.41
C LEU A 21 -14.90 -14.93 -6.71
N LEU A 22 -14.08 -15.02 -5.67
CA LEU A 22 -12.64 -15.25 -5.77
C LEU A 22 -12.26 -16.63 -5.23
N GLU A 23 -11.13 -17.15 -5.72
CA GLU A 23 -10.47 -18.36 -5.22
C GLU A 23 -10.22 -18.28 -3.71
N ASP A 24 -10.70 -19.29 -2.99
CA ASP A 24 -10.37 -19.49 -1.59
C ASP A 24 -8.98 -20.14 -1.48
N VAL A 25 -8.01 -19.36 -1.01
CA VAL A 25 -6.63 -19.80 -0.79
C VAL A 25 -6.34 -20.17 0.66
N SER A 26 -7.34 -20.22 1.55
CA SER A 26 -7.17 -20.43 3.00
C SER A 26 -6.53 -21.78 3.37
N ALA A 27 -6.74 -22.80 2.54
CA ALA A 27 -6.12 -24.12 2.71
C ALA A 27 -4.59 -24.08 2.50
N SER A 28 -4.10 -23.19 1.64
CA SER A 28 -2.68 -23.09 1.27
C SER A 28 -1.99 -21.87 1.86
N HIS A 29 -2.74 -20.84 2.27
CA HIS A 29 -2.22 -19.57 2.76
C HIS A 29 -2.83 -19.18 4.11
N ARG A 30 -2.16 -18.25 4.81
CA ARG A 30 -2.60 -17.63 6.07
C ARG A 30 -2.32 -16.14 6.04
N ASN A 31 -3.03 -15.37 6.85
CA ASN A 31 -2.83 -13.93 6.94
C ASN A 31 -1.44 -13.61 7.52
N ALA A 32 -0.76 -12.60 6.97
CA ALA A 32 0.55 -12.18 7.45
C ALA A 32 0.49 -11.48 8.81
N HIS A 33 -0.67 -10.91 9.17
CA HIS A 33 -0.91 -10.30 10.48
C HIS A 33 -0.68 -11.30 11.63
N ASP A 34 -0.89 -12.60 11.39
CA ASP A 34 -0.79 -13.64 12.42
C ASP A 34 0.61 -14.26 12.51
N VAL A 35 1.62 -13.65 11.87
CA VAL A 35 2.97 -14.21 11.74
C VAL A 35 4.01 -13.17 12.15
N GLU A 36 4.83 -13.55 13.12
CA GLU A 36 5.99 -12.76 13.53
C GLU A 36 6.99 -12.65 12.35
N PRO A 37 7.43 -11.44 11.96
CA PRO A 37 8.40 -11.29 10.89
C PRO A 37 9.76 -11.90 11.26
N ASP A 38 10.34 -12.64 10.33
CA ASP A 38 11.73 -13.08 10.38
C ASP A 38 12.50 -12.62 9.11
N PRO A 39 13.82 -12.83 9.01
CA PRO A 39 14.56 -12.45 7.82
C PRO A 39 14.07 -13.12 6.52
N ALA A 40 13.60 -14.37 6.58
CA ALA A 40 13.10 -15.10 5.42
C ALA A 40 11.76 -14.54 4.94
N TYR A 41 10.89 -14.15 5.88
CA TYR A 41 9.66 -13.41 5.66
C TYR A 41 9.97 -12.12 4.90
N ALA A 42 10.93 -11.32 5.40
CA ALA A 42 11.28 -10.03 4.82
C ALA A 42 11.79 -10.17 3.38
N GLU A 43 12.59 -11.21 3.12
CA GLU A 43 13.13 -11.49 1.80
C GLU A 43 12.04 -11.94 0.80
N ALA A 44 11.16 -12.86 1.23
CA ALA A 44 10.02 -13.32 0.42
C ALA A 44 9.08 -12.16 0.09
N PHE A 45 8.83 -11.31 1.08
CA PHE A 45 8.04 -10.10 0.96
C PHE A 45 8.64 -9.09 -0.02
N GLY A 46 9.92 -8.74 0.14
CA GLY A 46 10.62 -7.83 -0.78
C GLY A 46 10.56 -8.32 -2.22
N ARG A 47 10.73 -9.62 -2.44
CA ARG A 47 10.57 -10.25 -3.77
C ARG A 47 9.14 -10.11 -4.33
N ALA A 48 8.11 -10.30 -3.51
CA ALA A 48 6.73 -10.20 -3.97
C ALA A 48 6.38 -8.77 -4.41
N VAL A 49 6.81 -7.77 -3.63
CA VAL A 49 6.63 -6.36 -3.96
C VAL A 49 7.41 -5.97 -5.22
N CYS A 50 8.65 -6.44 -5.37
CA CYS A 50 9.41 -6.24 -6.61
C CYS A 50 8.68 -6.84 -7.82
N ARG A 51 8.08 -8.03 -7.68
CA ARG A 51 7.31 -8.67 -8.76
C ARG A 51 6.03 -7.89 -9.12
N LEU A 52 5.34 -7.30 -8.15
CA LEU A 52 4.20 -6.43 -8.40
C LEU A 52 4.62 -5.23 -9.26
N ARG A 53 5.72 -4.57 -8.88
CA ARG A 53 6.21 -3.37 -9.56
C ARG A 53 6.81 -3.68 -10.93
N ALA A 54 7.55 -4.78 -11.05
CA ALA A 54 8.22 -5.17 -12.29
C ALA A 54 7.24 -5.43 -13.44
N PHE A 55 6.05 -5.96 -13.13
CA PHE A 55 5.06 -6.31 -14.16
C PHE A 55 4.49 -5.09 -14.90
N ARG A 56 4.58 -3.88 -14.32
CA ARG A 56 4.07 -2.63 -14.90
C ARG A 56 5.02 -1.46 -14.63
N TRP A 57 6.33 -1.68 -14.77
CA TRP A 57 7.31 -0.62 -14.59
C TRP A 57 7.36 0.31 -15.81
N GLY A 58 7.27 1.62 -15.56
CA GLY A 58 7.43 2.67 -16.57
C GLY A 58 6.15 3.10 -17.30
N ALA A 59 6.16 4.34 -17.77
CA ALA A 59 5.00 5.05 -18.33
C ALA A 59 4.35 4.40 -19.57
N VAL A 60 5.07 3.52 -20.29
CA VAL A 60 4.47 2.73 -21.38
C VAL A 60 3.50 1.70 -20.81
N ARG A 61 3.91 0.95 -19.79
CA ARG A 61 3.10 -0.11 -19.17
C ARG A 61 1.95 0.44 -18.32
N TRP A 62 2.09 1.65 -17.76
CA TRP A 62 0.99 2.30 -17.03
C TRP A 62 -0.18 2.64 -17.95
N ARG A 63 0.11 3.14 -19.15
CA ARG A 63 -0.93 3.51 -20.13
C ARG A 63 -1.74 2.31 -20.62
N GLU A 64 -1.15 1.11 -20.67
CA GLU A 64 -1.86 -0.14 -21.03
C GLU A 64 -3.02 -0.47 -20.08
N ILE A 65 -2.98 0.05 -18.85
CA ILE A 65 -4.02 -0.15 -17.84
C ILE A 65 -4.75 1.16 -17.49
N GLY A 66 -4.57 2.21 -18.29
CA GLY A 66 -5.16 3.54 -18.04
C GLY A 66 -4.59 4.25 -16.81
N ALA A 67 -3.50 3.76 -16.22
CA ALA A 67 -2.88 4.38 -15.07
C ALA A 67 -2.00 5.56 -15.50
N VAL A 68 -2.12 6.67 -14.78
CA VAL A 68 -1.38 7.91 -15.03
C VAL A 68 -0.64 8.34 -13.78
N ALA A 69 0.52 8.97 -13.97
CA ALA A 69 1.24 9.61 -12.87
C ALA A 69 0.33 10.65 -12.18
N PRO A 70 0.45 10.81 -10.86
CA PRO A 70 -0.39 11.71 -10.11
C PRO A 70 -0.15 13.16 -10.53
N THR A 71 -1.21 13.94 -10.69
CA THR A 71 -1.10 15.39 -10.93
C THR A 71 -0.78 16.11 -9.63
N ALA A 72 -0.22 17.32 -9.70
CA ALA A 72 0.00 18.16 -8.52
C ALA A 72 -1.30 18.34 -7.70
N ALA A 73 -2.44 18.52 -8.37
CA ALA A 73 -3.74 18.61 -7.71
C ALA A 73 -4.15 17.33 -6.98
N ALA A 74 -3.83 16.15 -7.53
CA ALA A 74 -4.08 14.87 -6.85
C ALA A 74 -3.20 14.73 -5.59
N ILE A 75 -1.94 15.16 -5.68
CA ILE A 75 -1.01 15.20 -4.56
C ILE A 75 -1.50 16.16 -3.46
N ASP A 76 -2.03 17.32 -3.82
CA ASP A 76 -2.57 18.28 -2.85
C ASP A 76 -3.79 17.74 -2.12
N ARG A 77 -4.73 17.11 -2.84
CA ARG A 77 -5.88 16.45 -2.21
C ARG A 77 -5.45 15.36 -1.23
N TYR A 78 -4.44 14.57 -1.62
CA TYR A 78 -3.85 13.57 -0.73
C TYR A 78 -3.25 14.19 0.52
N ALA A 79 -2.49 15.28 0.37
CA ALA A 79 -1.84 15.96 1.48
C ALA A 79 -2.85 16.57 2.46
N VAL A 80 -3.93 17.19 1.96
CA VAL A 80 -5.03 17.72 2.79
C VAL A 80 -5.70 16.61 3.60
N THR A 81 -6.03 15.49 2.95
CA THR A 81 -6.64 14.33 3.61
C THR A 81 -5.72 13.75 4.69
N SER A 82 -4.43 13.63 4.38
CA SER A 82 -3.42 13.12 5.31
C SER A 82 -3.21 14.05 6.51
N ALA A 83 -3.26 15.37 6.30
CA ALA A 83 -3.15 16.34 7.38
C ALA A 83 -4.32 16.26 8.37
N ALA A 84 -5.54 16.05 7.89
CA ALA A 84 -6.72 15.83 8.73
C ALA A 84 -6.57 14.54 9.58
N GLY A 85 -6.09 13.46 8.97
CA GLY A 85 -5.78 12.22 9.69
C GLY A 85 -4.68 12.42 10.75
N PHE A 86 -3.66 13.20 10.43
CA PHE A 86 -2.56 13.49 11.35
C PHE A 86 -3.00 14.26 12.61
N GLN A 87 -3.90 15.24 12.49
CA GLN A 87 -4.41 15.93 13.69
C GLN A 87 -5.15 14.96 14.61
N ARG A 88 -6.02 14.10 14.05
CA ARG A 88 -6.70 13.07 14.83
C ARG A 88 -5.73 12.08 15.48
N LEU A 89 -4.66 11.70 14.79
CA LEU A 89 -3.62 10.84 15.36
C LEU A 89 -2.93 11.52 16.56
N LEU A 90 -2.59 12.80 16.44
CA LEU A 90 -1.98 13.55 17.54
C LEU A 90 -2.93 13.71 18.74
N GLU A 91 -4.23 13.87 18.49
CA GLU A 91 -5.27 13.91 19.53
C GLU A 91 -5.40 12.55 20.23
N ALA A 92 -5.39 11.46 19.47
CA ALA A 92 -5.53 10.09 19.99
C ALA A 92 -4.29 9.61 20.78
N THR A 93 -3.11 10.18 20.52
CA THR A 93 -1.83 9.80 21.16
C THR A 93 -1.37 10.81 22.22
N GLN A 94 -2.27 11.69 22.68
CA GLN A 94 -1.95 12.69 23.69
C GLN A 94 -1.45 12.02 24.97
N GLY A 95 -0.18 12.29 25.33
CA GLY A 95 0.47 11.73 26.51
C GLY A 95 1.44 10.59 26.21
N ASP A 96 1.27 9.90 25.08
CA ASP A 96 2.11 8.75 24.70
C ASP A 96 3.36 9.16 23.90
N LEU A 97 3.31 10.32 23.24
CA LEU A 97 4.42 10.84 22.45
C LEU A 97 5.26 11.85 23.24
N HIS A 98 6.58 11.67 23.23
CA HIS A 98 7.51 12.66 23.77
C HIS A 98 7.36 14.00 23.01
N PRO A 99 7.41 15.17 23.68
CA PRO A 99 7.24 16.47 23.02
C PRO A 99 8.14 16.69 21.80
N GLY A 100 9.37 16.16 21.84
CA GLY A 100 10.30 16.20 20.71
C GLY A 100 9.85 15.40 19.48
N GLN A 101 9.15 14.27 19.67
CA GLN A 101 8.57 13.47 18.59
C GLN A 101 7.39 14.22 17.96
N THR A 102 6.49 14.78 18.79
CA THR A 102 5.37 15.62 18.31
C THR A 102 5.86 16.80 17.48
N LYS A 103 6.90 17.51 17.97
CA LYS A 103 7.53 18.61 17.22
C LYS A 103 8.11 18.15 15.88
N THR A 104 8.73 16.97 15.85
CA THR A 104 9.32 16.39 14.65
C THR A 104 8.25 16.01 13.63
N LEU A 105 7.19 15.31 14.06
CA LEU A 105 6.06 14.94 13.22
C LEU A 105 5.38 16.17 12.61
N ARG A 106 5.10 17.22 13.41
CA ARG A 106 4.54 18.47 12.89
C ARG A 106 5.42 19.12 11.82
N ARG A 107 6.75 19.10 12.02
CA ARG A 107 7.70 19.63 11.01
C ARG A 107 7.70 18.79 9.73
N VAL A 108 7.60 17.47 9.82
CA VAL A 108 7.50 16.58 8.66
C VAL A 108 6.21 16.89 7.89
N PHE A 109 5.07 16.89 8.56
CA PHE A 109 3.77 17.16 7.92
C PHE A 109 3.67 18.55 7.30
N ALA A 110 4.27 19.57 7.90
CA ALA A 110 4.29 20.92 7.33
C ALA A 110 5.10 21.01 6.01
N ARG A 111 6.12 20.16 5.84
CA ARG A 111 6.97 20.15 4.63
C ARG A 111 6.54 19.11 3.60
N TYR A 112 5.76 18.12 4.03
CA TYR A 112 5.40 16.96 3.24
C TYR A 112 4.80 17.30 1.87
N PRO A 113 3.81 18.22 1.72
CA PRO A 113 3.18 18.50 0.43
C PRO A 113 4.18 18.95 -0.65
N ALA A 114 5.02 19.93 -0.32
CA ALA A 114 6.01 20.45 -1.27
C ALA A 114 7.09 19.39 -1.59
N ALA A 115 7.54 18.64 -0.59
CA ALA A 115 8.54 17.59 -0.77
C ALA A 115 8.02 16.47 -1.68
N ILE A 116 6.77 16.03 -1.50
CA ILE A 116 6.20 14.95 -2.29
C ILE A 116 5.88 15.39 -3.73
N GLN A 117 5.42 16.64 -3.93
CA GLN A 117 5.27 17.20 -5.28
C GLN A 117 6.60 17.24 -6.03
N SER A 118 7.65 17.78 -5.39
CA SER A 118 8.99 17.81 -5.97
C SER A 118 9.49 16.41 -6.30
N ARG A 119 9.26 15.44 -5.41
CA ARG A 119 9.66 14.06 -5.64
C ARG A 119 8.86 13.38 -6.76
N ALA A 120 7.57 13.69 -6.90
CA ALA A 120 6.69 13.11 -7.91
C ALA A 120 6.90 13.71 -9.32
N ALA A 121 7.57 14.87 -9.43
CA ALA A 121 7.96 15.44 -10.71
C ALA A 121 8.98 14.55 -11.46
N ASP A 122 9.77 13.75 -10.72
CA ASP A 122 10.63 12.72 -11.28
C ASP A 122 9.93 11.36 -11.27
N LEU A 123 9.77 10.77 -12.47
CA LEU A 123 9.17 9.45 -12.66
C LEU A 123 10.08 8.31 -12.18
N GLN A 124 11.36 8.56 -11.90
CA GLN A 124 12.24 7.54 -11.33
C GLN A 124 11.68 7.01 -10.02
N GLY A 125 11.66 5.69 -9.86
CA GLY A 125 11.12 5.03 -8.67
C GLY A 125 9.60 5.06 -8.54
N GLN A 126 8.87 5.60 -9.52
CA GLN A 126 7.42 5.46 -9.58
C GLN A 126 7.02 4.09 -10.15
N ALA A 127 5.93 3.54 -9.66
CA ALA A 127 5.36 2.27 -10.10
C ALA A 127 3.86 2.25 -9.80
N VAL A 128 3.16 1.25 -10.34
CA VAL A 128 1.82 0.91 -9.84
C VAL A 128 1.96 0.42 -8.40
N VAL A 129 1.24 1.05 -7.48
CA VAL A 129 1.20 0.70 -6.07
C VAL A 129 -0.11 0.02 -5.71
N HIS A 130 -0.08 -0.78 -4.65
CA HIS A 130 -1.28 -1.36 -4.06
C HIS A 130 -2.12 -0.32 -3.34
N GLY A 131 -1.50 0.60 -2.61
CA GLY A 131 -2.18 1.70 -1.93
C GLY A 131 -2.69 1.39 -0.53
N ASP A 132 -3.03 0.14 -0.24
CA ASP A 132 -3.33 -0.34 1.11
C ASP A 132 -2.68 -1.69 1.39
N SER A 133 -1.36 -1.67 1.39
CA SER A 133 -0.59 -2.89 1.46
C SER A 133 -0.34 -3.36 2.89
N ASN A 134 -1.28 -3.20 3.83
CA ASN A 134 -1.09 -3.69 5.21
C ASN A 134 -0.96 -5.23 5.29
N LEU A 135 -0.54 -5.72 6.46
CA LEU A 135 -0.38 -7.16 6.72
C LEU A 135 -1.68 -7.95 6.61
N GLY A 136 -2.81 -7.33 6.96
CA GLY A 136 -4.15 -7.91 6.79
C GLY A 136 -4.47 -8.24 5.33
N ASN A 137 -3.88 -7.50 4.39
CA ASN A 137 -4.06 -7.69 2.95
C ASN A 137 -2.99 -8.61 2.33
N LEU A 138 -2.05 -9.14 3.13
CA LEU A 138 -0.99 -10.03 2.68
C LEU A 138 -1.27 -11.47 3.13
N LEU A 139 -1.32 -12.42 2.20
CA LEU A 139 -1.45 -13.85 2.49
C LEU A 139 -0.13 -14.57 2.19
N LEU A 140 0.40 -15.23 3.22
CA LEU A 140 1.63 -16.02 3.18
C LEU A 140 1.31 -17.48 2.92
N PRO A 141 2.11 -18.21 2.13
CA PRO A 141 1.93 -19.65 2.00
C PRO A 141 2.22 -20.32 3.35
N ARG A 142 1.39 -21.29 3.73
CA ARG A 142 1.55 -22.04 4.99
C ARG A 142 2.84 -22.85 5.03
N ARG A 143 3.32 -23.27 3.86
CA ARG A 143 4.65 -23.85 3.65
C ARG A 143 5.45 -22.83 2.83
N TRP A 144 6.67 -22.49 3.23
CA TRP A 144 7.53 -21.48 2.59
C TRP A 144 8.02 -21.83 1.15
N SER A 145 7.26 -22.65 0.42
CA SER A 145 7.48 -23.06 -0.97
C SER A 145 6.49 -22.43 -1.96
N GLY A 146 5.73 -21.41 -1.55
CA GLY A 146 4.67 -20.78 -2.35
C GLY A 146 4.90 -19.28 -2.65
N LEU A 147 4.01 -18.70 -3.46
CA LEU A 147 3.99 -17.27 -3.76
C LEU A 147 3.09 -16.52 -2.76
N LEU A 148 3.44 -15.27 -2.43
CA LEU A 148 2.60 -14.40 -1.62
C LEU A 148 1.43 -13.84 -2.43
N TYR A 149 0.25 -13.71 -1.82
CA TYR A 149 -0.88 -12.96 -2.38
C TYR A 149 -1.00 -11.61 -1.68
N LEU A 150 -1.26 -10.56 -2.44
CA LEU A 150 -1.66 -9.25 -1.92
C LEU A 150 -3.07 -8.98 -2.46
N ILE A 151 -4.03 -9.07 -1.55
CA ILE A 151 -5.48 -9.00 -1.79
C ILE A 151 -6.01 -7.60 -1.44
N ASP A 152 -7.31 -7.41 -1.57
CA ASP A 152 -7.99 -6.12 -1.33
C ASP A 152 -7.50 -4.99 -2.25
N ARG A 153 -7.69 -5.24 -3.55
CA ARG A 153 -7.28 -4.37 -4.65
C ARG A 153 -8.40 -3.44 -5.11
N GLN A 154 -9.24 -2.99 -4.18
CA GLN A 154 -10.38 -2.14 -4.52
C GLN A 154 -9.91 -0.83 -5.17
N PRO A 155 -10.51 -0.39 -6.29
CA PRO A 155 -10.06 0.79 -7.01
C PRO A 155 -10.58 2.08 -6.34
N PHE A 156 -10.03 2.44 -5.19
CA PHE A 156 -10.13 3.80 -4.66
C PHE A 156 -8.97 4.66 -5.18
N GLU A 157 -9.07 5.99 -5.09
CA GLU A 157 -8.11 6.95 -5.69
C GLU A 157 -6.62 6.68 -5.37
N ARG A 158 -6.35 5.93 -4.29
CA ARG A 158 -5.02 5.64 -3.77
C ARG A 158 -4.56 4.20 -4.02
N SER A 159 -5.42 3.33 -4.55
CA SER A 159 -5.10 1.93 -4.87
C SER A 159 -5.00 1.70 -6.36
N LEU A 160 -4.13 0.76 -6.76
CA LEU A 160 -3.84 0.42 -8.16
C LEU A 160 -3.48 1.63 -9.02
N THR A 161 -2.89 2.65 -8.40
CA THR A 161 -2.51 3.91 -9.03
C THR A 161 -1.00 4.01 -9.22
N VAL A 162 -0.53 4.95 -10.04
CA VAL A 162 0.90 5.25 -10.13
C VAL A 162 1.30 6.11 -8.95
N TRP A 163 2.32 5.67 -8.21
CA TRP A 163 2.87 6.45 -7.11
C TRP A 163 4.34 6.08 -6.85
N LEU A 164 4.96 6.69 -5.84
CA LEU A 164 6.29 6.28 -5.39
C LEU A 164 6.24 4.83 -4.92
N GLY A 165 6.94 3.95 -5.65
CA GLY A 165 6.97 2.53 -5.34
C GLY A 165 7.30 2.31 -3.87
N ALA A 166 8.31 3.00 -3.34
CA ALA A 166 8.72 2.91 -1.93
C ALA A 166 7.58 3.00 -0.89
N SER A 167 6.45 3.63 -1.22
CA SER A 167 5.31 3.81 -0.30
C SER A 167 4.71 2.48 0.16
N ASP A 168 4.51 1.51 -0.73
CA ASP A 168 4.02 0.18 -0.32
C ASP A 168 5.03 -0.53 0.60
N LEU A 169 6.34 -0.37 0.36
CA LEU A 169 7.35 -0.97 1.25
C LEU A 169 7.31 -0.31 2.62
N ALA A 170 7.24 1.03 2.66
CA ALA A 170 7.18 1.76 3.91
C ALA A 170 5.95 1.36 4.75
N TYR A 171 4.78 1.24 4.12
CA TYR A 171 3.55 0.86 4.81
C TYR A 171 3.64 -0.54 5.45
N LEU A 172 4.27 -1.47 4.74
CA LEU A 172 4.51 -2.84 5.20
C LEU A 172 5.60 -2.97 6.27
N MET A 173 6.56 -2.06 6.29
CA MET A 173 7.68 -2.08 7.24
C MET A 173 7.39 -1.35 8.55
N VAL A 174 6.44 -0.42 8.57
CA VAL A 174 6.19 0.40 9.78
C VAL A 174 5.40 -0.35 10.85
N THR A 175 4.60 -1.36 10.48
CA THR A 175 3.60 -1.94 11.38
C THR A 175 4.06 -3.16 12.20
N PRO A 176 4.86 -4.12 11.69
CA PRO A 176 5.17 -5.34 12.46
C PRO A 176 6.59 -5.41 13.03
N TRP A 177 7.46 -4.44 12.77
CA TRP A 177 8.86 -4.57 13.16
C TRP A 177 9.07 -4.03 14.58
N PRO A 178 9.65 -4.83 15.49
CA PRO A 178 10.01 -4.35 16.82
C PRO A 178 10.86 -3.08 16.70
N THR A 179 10.42 -2.02 17.36
CA THR A 179 11.13 -0.74 17.39
C THR A 179 12.20 -0.66 18.49
N GLU A 180 12.24 -1.68 19.35
CA GLU A 180 13.25 -1.83 20.39
C GLU A 180 14.31 -2.84 19.93
N ALA A 181 15.55 -2.38 19.88
CA ALA A 181 16.77 -3.16 19.70
C ALA A 181 17.72 -2.83 20.84
#